data_AF-A0AAE1E2X3-F1
#
_entry.id   AF-A0AAE1E2X3-F1
#
_cell.length_a   1.000
_cell.length_b   1.000
_cell.length_c   1.000
_cell.angle_alpha   90.00
_cell.angle_beta   90.00
_cell.angle_gamma   90.00
#
_symmetry.space_group_name_H-M   'P 1'
#
loop_
_entity.id
_entity.type
_entity.pdbx_description
1 polymer ?
#
loop_
_entity_poly.entity_id
_entity_poly.type
_entity_poly.pdbx_seq_one_letter_code
_entity_poly.pdbx_strand_id
1 'polypeptide(L)'
;MKDTKKGLETVELATEGLLAINRCGLLSKLKVWCLQFMVIPKILWPLMVYEICSTSVEAMEAQINKFTDVAMYCSKAKLRRPLKSILEEYKCGNARLLSMLEDSEDPLVKTVQPTIKTGRKWKVEAVDDAIECHKIKEMVGQTQTDSKGLGSSTAKWWSKAEGKQKRDTVNNKIRLNEDSRFKG
;
A
#
# COMPACT_ATOMS: atom_id res chain seq x y z
N MET A 1 17.48 -7.42 -11.31
CA MET A 1 18.68 -7.29 -10.47
C MET A 1 18.24 -6.33 -9.40
N LYS A 2 18.10 -6.77 -8.14
CA LYS A 2 17.51 -5.92 -7.08
C LYS A 2 18.40 -4.72 -6.86
N ASP A 3 17.82 -3.52 -6.85
CA ASP A 3 18.60 -2.30 -6.75
C ASP A 3 18.91 -1.99 -5.27
N THR A 4 19.85 -2.76 -4.72
CA THR A 4 20.22 -2.69 -3.30
C THR A 4 20.77 -1.32 -2.93
N LYS A 5 21.46 -0.64 -3.85
CA LYS A 5 22.01 0.70 -3.64
C LYS A 5 20.88 1.73 -3.48
N LYS A 6 19.92 1.74 -4.40
CA LYS A 6 18.75 2.63 -4.30
C LYS A 6 17.86 2.33 -3.10
N GLY A 7 17.77 1.06 -2.71
CA GLY A 7 17.12 0.66 -1.47
C GLY A 7 17.75 1.32 -0.23
N LEU A 8 19.09 1.31 -0.13
CA LEU A 8 19.82 1.94 0.98
C LEU A 8 19.68 3.46 0.98
N GLU A 9 19.87 4.12 -0.17
CA GLU A 9 19.69 5.58 -0.33
C GLU A 9 18.28 6.01 0.13
N THR A 10 17.25 5.20 -0.18
CA THR A 10 15.87 5.49 0.23
C THR A 10 15.66 5.36 1.75
N VAL A 11 16.35 4.41 2.40
CA VAL A 11 16.32 4.26 3.87
C VAL A 11 17.02 5.44 4.55
N GLU A 12 18.16 5.88 4.00
CA GLU A 12 18.90 7.04 4.49
C GLU A 12 18.04 8.30 4.38
N LEU A 13 17.41 8.54 3.23
CA LEU A 13 16.48 9.64 3.03
C LEU A 13 15.32 9.63 4.05
N ALA A 14 14.78 8.45 4.34
CA ALA A 14 13.72 8.31 5.34
C ALA A 14 14.24 8.67 6.75
N THR A 15 15.43 8.22 7.09
CA THR A 15 16.06 8.45 8.40
C THR A 15 16.40 9.93 8.59
N GLU A 16 16.99 10.57 7.60
CA GLU A 16 17.29 12.00 7.60
C GLU A 16 16.02 12.84 7.72
N GLY A 17 14.98 12.50 6.97
CA GLY A 17 13.68 13.15 7.04
C GLY A 17 13.06 13.07 8.43
N LEU A 18 13.11 11.89 9.07
CA LEU A 18 12.63 11.70 10.44
C LEU A 18 13.47 12.49 11.46
N LEU A 19 14.80 12.50 11.32
CA LEU A 19 15.68 13.27 12.21
C LEU A 19 15.44 14.79 12.08
N ALA A 20 15.23 15.29 10.86
CA ALA A 20 14.91 16.69 10.61
C ALA A 20 13.58 17.10 11.28
N ILE A 21 12.54 16.26 11.17
CA ILE A 21 11.26 16.48 11.86
C ILE A 21 11.43 16.37 13.38
N ASN A 22 12.27 15.47 13.88
CA ASN A 22 12.46 15.36 15.32
C ASN A 22 13.10 16.62 15.89
N ARG A 23 14.12 17.15 15.19
CA ARG A 23 14.87 18.35 15.58
C ARG A 23 14.05 19.64 15.46
N CYS A 24 13.00 19.67 14.66
CA CYS A 24 12.19 20.88 14.57
C CYS A 24 11.42 21.12 15.88
N GLY A 25 11.38 22.39 16.33
CA GLY A 25 10.63 22.81 17.53
C GLY A 25 9.11 22.88 17.32
N LEU A 26 8.58 22.20 16.29
CA LEU A 26 7.15 22.24 15.95
C LEU A 26 6.31 21.44 16.96
N LEU A 27 5.04 21.83 17.10
CA LEU A 27 4.06 21.06 17.85
C LEU A 27 3.90 19.65 17.24
N SER A 28 3.64 18.65 18.07
CA SER A 28 3.50 17.24 17.64
C SER A 28 2.54 17.06 16.45
N LYS A 29 1.38 17.73 16.46
CA LYS A 29 0.40 17.71 15.35
C LYS A 29 1.03 18.12 14.01
N LEU A 30 1.85 19.17 14.01
CA LEU A 30 2.53 19.66 12.80
C LEU A 30 3.66 18.72 12.37
N LYS A 31 4.38 18.08 13.31
CA LYS A 31 5.39 17.07 12.99
C LYS A 31 4.82 15.90 12.20
N VAL A 32 3.62 15.44 12.58
CA VAL A 32 2.96 14.36 11.85
C VAL A 32 2.36 14.80 10.54
N TRP A 33 1.90 16.05 10.45
CA TRP A 33 1.55 16.62 9.14
C TRP A 33 2.77 16.62 8.19
N CYS A 34 3.94 17.06 8.65
CA CYS A 34 5.18 16.99 7.86
C CYS A 34 5.55 15.56 7.47
N LEU A 35 5.38 14.60 8.38
CA LEU A 35 5.61 13.18 8.08
C LEU A 35 4.67 12.70 6.95
N GLN A 36 3.37 12.95 7.10
CA GLN A 36 2.33 12.46 6.18
C GLN A 36 2.40 13.10 4.79
N PHE A 37 2.75 14.38 4.71
CA PHE A 37 2.67 15.17 3.46
C PHE A 37 4.03 15.56 2.88
N MET A 38 5.15 15.44 3.61
CA MET A 38 6.49 15.73 3.08
C MET A 38 7.34 14.47 2.97
N VAL A 39 7.55 13.75 4.08
CA VAL A 39 8.50 12.62 4.12
C VAL A 39 7.94 11.39 3.41
N ILE A 40 6.70 11.00 3.70
CA ILE A 40 6.09 9.82 3.06
C ILE A 40 6.03 9.96 1.53
N PRO A 41 5.57 11.09 0.93
CA PRO A 41 5.57 11.23 -0.52
C PRO A 41 6.97 11.18 -1.15
N LYS A 42 7.98 11.74 -0.48
CA LYS A 42 9.39 11.69 -0.93
C LYS A 42 9.94 10.27 -0.97
N ILE A 43 9.60 9.44 0.02
CA ILE A 43 10.01 8.03 0.07
C ILE A 43 9.21 7.18 -0.91
N LEU A 44 7.92 7.51 -1.13
CA LEU A 44 7.05 6.72 -1.99
C LEU A 44 7.48 6.76 -3.45
N TRP A 45 8.02 7.88 -3.93
CA TRP A 45 8.48 8.03 -5.31
C TRP A 45 9.58 7.01 -5.71
N PRO A 46 10.73 6.90 -5.01
CA PRO A 46 11.74 5.89 -5.34
C PRO A 46 11.21 4.46 -5.17
N LEU A 47 10.28 4.22 -4.24
CA LEU A 47 9.62 2.92 -4.07
C LEU A 47 8.74 2.51 -5.26
N MET A 48 8.20 3.47 -6.02
CA MET A 48 7.41 3.18 -7.23
C MET A 48 8.26 3.07 -8.48
N VAL A 49 9.42 3.73 -8.52
CA VAL A 49 10.28 3.79 -9.71
C VAL A 49 11.28 2.63 -9.74
N TYR A 50 11.84 2.25 -8.58
CA TYR A 50 12.90 1.24 -8.50
C TYR A 50 12.39 -0.10 -7.97
N GLU A 51 13.03 -1.20 -8.39
CA GLU A 51 12.82 -2.54 -7.85
C GLU A 51 13.45 -2.67 -6.44
N ILE A 52 12.78 -2.10 -5.44
CA ILE A 52 13.20 -2.18 -4.03
C ILE A 52 12.56 -3.42 -3.37
N CYS A 53 13.29 -4.09 -2.48
CA CYS A 53 12.76 -5.26 -1.77
C CYS A 53 11.75 -4.86 -0.70
N SER A 54 10.67 -5.63 -0.57
CA SER A 54 9.65 -5.42 0.48
C SER A 54 10.23 -5.43 1.90
N THR A 55 11.32 -6.15 2.16
CA THR A 55 12.03 -6.17 3.44
C THR A 55 12.61 -4.81 3.82
N SER A 56 13.11 -4.05 2.85
CA SER A 56 13.64 -2.71 3.08
C SER A 56 12.49 -1.74 3.41
N VAL A 57 11.34 -1.91 2.75
CA VAL A 57 10.14 -1.12 3.00
C VAL A 57 9.58 -1.37 4.40
N GLU A 58 9.53 -2.64 4.84
CA GLU A 58 9.14 -3.01 6.21
C GLU A 58 10.08 -2.38 7.26
N ALA A 59 11.39 -2.34 6.99
CA ALA A 59 12.35 -1.70 7.88
C ALA A 59 12.11 -0.18 8.00
N MET A 60 11.81 0.50 6.89
CA MET A 60 11.44 1.93 6.91
C MET A 60 10.15 2.16 7.69
N GLU A 61 9.14 1.31 7.47
CA GLU A 61 7.86 1.38 8.18
C GLU A 61 8.06 1.19 9.69
N ALA A 62 8.92 0.26 10.12
CA ALA A 62 9.25 0.06 11.52
C ALA A 62 9.86 1.32 12.17
N GLN A 63 10.74 2.05 11.47
CA GLN A 63 11.32 3.30 11.97
C GLN A 63 10.28 4.40 12.11
N ILE A 64 9.41 4.56 11.10
CA ILE A 64 8.30 5.52 11.15
C ILE A 64 7.33 5.16 12.27
N ASN A 65 7.08 3.86 12.44
CA ASN A 65 6.19 3.37 13.47
C ASN A 65 6.72 3.63 14.88
N LYS A 66 8.04 3.51 15.08
CA LYS A 66 8.72 3.88 16.33
C LYS A 66 8.65 5.38 16.59
N PHE A 67 8.85 6.21 15.58
CA PHE A 67 8.78 7.67 15.71
C PHE A 67 7.36 8.13 16.10
N THR A 68 6.35 7.58 15.43
CA THR A 68 4.94 7.97 15.63
C THR A 68 4.38 7.49 16.96
N ASP A 69 4.79 6.32 17.43
CA ASP A 69 4.42 5.82 18.76
C ASP A 69 5.00 6.77 19.84
N VAL A 70 6.32 7.04 19.82
CA VAL A 70 6.96 7.92 20.81
C VAL A 70 6.44 9.37 20.76
N ALA A 71 6.12 9.90 19.58
CA ALA A 71 5.77 11.31 19.41
C ALA A 71 4.27 11.64 19.57
N MET A 72 3.36 10.65 19.48
CA MET A 72 1.91 10.91 19.42
C MET A 72 1.02 10.01 20.27
N TYR A 73 1.36 8.74 20.43
CA TYR A 73 0.46 7.76 21.04
C TYR A 73 1.10 7.16 22.30
N CYS A 74 0.32 6.98 23.36
CA CYS A 74 0.78 6.14 24.46
C CYS A 74 0.94 4.72 23.92
N SER A 75 2.09 4.06 24.15
CA SER A 75 2.40 2.72 23.60
C SER A 75 1.38 1.63 23.97
N LYS A 76 0.43 1.95 24.87
CA LYS A 76 -0.64 1.07 25.36
C LYS A 76 -2.01 1.34 24.74
N ALA A 77 -2.18 2.39 23.94
CA ALA A 77 -3.46 2.75 23.35
C ALA A 77 -3.67 1.99 22.03
N LYS A 78 -4.72 1.14 21.96
CA LYS A 78 -5.16 0.45 20.73
C LYS A 78 -5.85 1.39 19.73
N LEU A 79 -5.22 2.51 19.41
CA LEU A 79 -5.75 3.47 18.44
C LEU A 79 -5.21 3.14 17.04
N ARG A 80 -6.11 3.18 16.06
CA ARG A 80 -5.74 3.05 14.65
C ARG A 80 -4.78 4.18 14.31
N ARG A 81 -3.58 3.85 13.83
CA ARG A 81 -2.61 4.85 13.37
C ARG A 81 -3.28 5.68 12.28
N PRO A 82 -3.35 7.01 12.40
CA PRO A 82 -4.00 7.87 11.40
C PRO A 82 -3.11 8.09 10.16
N LEU A 83 -2.04 7.31 10.03
CA LEU A 83 -1.02 7.47 9.00
C LEU A 83 -1.08 6.31 8.03
N LYS A 84 -0.92 6.65 6.76
CA LYS A 84 -0.85 5.65 5.69
C LYS A 84 0.38 4.78 5.89
N SER A 85 0.18 3.47 5.87
CA SER A 85 1.30 2.52 5.87
C SER A 85 2.08 2.67 4.57
N ILE A 86 3.41 2.78 4.66
CA ILE A 86 4.27 2.80 3.47
C ILE A 86 4.23 1.44 2.77
N LEU A 87 4.17 0.35 3.53
CA LEU A 87 4.11 -0.99 2.97
C LEU A 87 2.81 -1.22 2.21
N GLU A 88 1.69 -0.73 2.73
CA GLU A 88 0.39 -0.75 2.06
C GLU A 88 0.45 0.01 0.72
N GLU A 89 0.95 1.24 0.70
CA GLU A 89 1.05 2.03 -0.53
C GLU A 89 2.08 1.45 -1.51
N TYR A 90 3.16 0.80 -1.03
CA TYR A 90 4.11 0.06 -1.86
C TYR A 90 3.44 -1.14 -2.55
N LYS A 91 2.68 -1.96 -1.82
CA LYS A 91 1.96 -3.10 -2.39
C LYS A 91 0.90 -2.65 -3.39
N CYS A 92 0.12 -1.62 -3.04
CA CYS A 92 -0.87 -1.04 -3.94
C CYS A 92 -0.24 -0.39 -5.17
N GLY A 93 0.92 0.26 -5.03
CA GLY A 93 1.67 0.84 -6.15
C GLY A 93 2.10 -0.22 -7.15
N ASN A 94 2.67 -1.32 -6.68
CA ASN A 94 3.07 -2.44 -7.52
C ASN A 94 1.87 -3.14 -8.18
N ALA A 95 0.78 -3.38 -7.43
CA ALA A 95 -0.43 -3.98 -7.99
C ALA A 95 -1.07 -3.08 -9.07
N ARG A 96 -1.06 -1.76 -8.84
CA ARG A 96 -1.52 -0.79 -9.82
C ARG A 96 -0.65 -0.80 -11.07
N LEU A 97 0.66 -0.86 -10.92
CA LEU A 97 1.60 -0.93 -12.04
C LEU A 97 1.38 -2.20 -12.86
N LEU A 98 1.18 -3.34 -12.20
CA LEU A 98 0.88 -4.60 -12.89
C LEU A 98 -0.37 -4.49 -13.75
N SER A 99 -1.48 -4.06 -13.14
CA SER A 99 -2.73 -3.94 -13.88
C SER A 99 -2.66 -2.89 -15.00
N MET A 100 -1.83 -1.85 -14.87
CA MET A 100 -1.58 -0.91 -15.98
C MET A 100 -0.80 -1.53 -17.13
N LEU A 101 0.14 -2.44 -16.84
CA LEU A 101 0.88 -3.17 -17.88
C LEU A 101 -0.01 -4.18 -18.61
N GLU A 102 -0.90 -4.86 -17.87
CA GLU A 102 -1.88 -5.81 -18.43
C GLU A 102 -2.93 -5.11 -19.29
N ASP A 103 -3.43 -3.95 -18.84
CA ASP A 103 -4.42 -3.13 -19.56
C ASP A 103 -3.80 -2.27 -20.68
N SER A 104 -2.50 -2.41 -20.96
CA SER A 104 -1.82 -1.55 -21.94
C SER A 104 -2.35 -1.77 -23.36
N GLU A 105 -2.58 -0.66 -24.08
CA GLU A 105 -2.99 -0.68 -25.50
C GLU A 105 -1.83 -1.03 -26.44
N ASP A 106 -0.58 -0.89 -25.98
CA ASP A 106 0.60 -1.18 -26.79
C ASP A 106 0.79 -2.70 -26.96
N PRO A 107 0.73 -3.23 -28.20
CA PRO A 107 0.89 -4.66 -28.45
C PRO A 107 2.26 -5.21 -28.02
N LEU A 108 3.32 -4.40 -28.04
CA LEU A 108 4.65 -4.82 -27.60
C LEU A 108 4.67 -5.06 -26.08
N VAL A 109 4.13 -4.12 -25.31
CA VAL A 109 4.04 -4.24 -23.85
C VAL A 109 3.16 -5.42 -23.46
N LYS A 110 2.04 -5.60 -24.15
CA LYS A 110 1.10 -6.71 -23.93
C LYS A 110 1.69 -8.08 -24.28
N THR A 111 2.62 -8.13 -25.24
CA THR A 111 3.32 -9.37 -25.63
C THR A 111 4.44 -9.69 -24.64
N VAL A 112 5.19 -8.69 -24.19
CA VAL A 112 6.35 -8.87 -23.31
C VAL A 112 5.93 -9.16 -21.85
N GLN A 113 4.82 -8.57 -21.37
CA GLN A 113 4.31 -8.68 -19.99
C GLN A 113 5.42 -8.72 -18.94
N PRO A 114 6.11 -7.59 -18.72
CA PRO A 114 7.25 -7.57 -17.82
C PRO A 114 6.83 -7.92 -16.39
N THR A 115 7.43 -8.97 -15.84
CA THR A 115 7.15 -9.42 -14.47
C THR A 115 7.78 -8.48 -13.45
N ILE A 116 6.95 -7.93 -12.55
CA ILE A 116 7.42 -7.08 -11.45
C ILE A 116 8.14 -7.92 -10.41
N LYS A 117 9.38 -7.53 -10.06
CA LYS A 117 10.19 -8.25 -9.07
C LYS A 117 10.02 -7.63 -7.69
N THR A 118 9.05 -8.11 -6.91
CA THR A 118 8.70 -7.57 -5.59
C THR A 118 9.37 -8.23 -4.37
N GLY A 119 10.42 -9.01 -4.60
CA GLY A 119 11.20 -9.66 -3.53
C GLY A 119 10.63 -11.03 -3.13
N ARG A 120 11.01 -11.53 -1.94
CA ARG A 120 10.60 -12.88 -1.47
C ARG A 120 9.33 -12.87 -0.61
N LYS A 121 9.11 -11.81 0.18
CA LYS A 121 8.01 -11.77 1.17
C LYS A 121 6.66 -11.39 0.57
N TRP A 122 6.64 -10.63 -0.50
CA TRP A 122 5.41 -10.28 -1.22
C TRP A 122 5.59 -10.63 -2.68
N LYS A 123 4.61 -11.34 -3.23
CA LYS A 123 4.59 -11.81 -4.61
C LYS A 123 3.43 -11.20 -5.36
N VAL A 124 3.59 -11.15 -6.68
CA VAL A 124 2.59 -10.66 -7.63
C VAL A 124 1.31 -11.52 -7.61
N GLU A 125 1.42 -12.81 -7.28
CA GLU A 125 0.28 -13.75 -7.08
C GLU A 125 -0.81 -13.19 -6.15
N ALA A 126 -0.46 -12.30 -5.20
CA ALA A 126 -1.43 -11.65 -4.32
C ALA A 126 -2.46 -10.75 -5.06
N VAL A 127 -2.14 -10.31 -6.27
CA VAL A 127 -3.06 -9.57 -7.15
C VAL A 127 -4.10 -10.51 -7.73
N ASP A 128 -3.67 -11.68 -8.21
CA ASP A 128 -4.56 -12.71 -8.74
C ASP A 128 -5.49 -13.22 -7.64
N ASP A 129 -4.97 -13.50 -6.45
CA ASP A 129 -5.77 -13.86 -5.27
C ASP A 129 -6.85 -12.80 -4.97
N ALA A 130 -6.51 -11.51 -5.12
CA ALA A 130 -7.46 -10.42 -4.89
C ALA A 130 -8.55 -10.38 -5.97
N ILE A 131 -8.20 -10.65 -7.23
CA ILE A 131 -9.15 -10.78 -8.35
C ILE A 131 -10.06 -11.97 -8.13
N GLU A 132 -9.52 -13.14 -7.78
CA GLU A 132 -10.27 -14.35 -7.49
C GLU A 132 -11.23 -14.18 -6.32
N CYS A 133 -10.80 -13.53 -5.24
CA CYS A 133 -11.67 -13.18 -4.12
C CYS A 133 -12.89 -12.35 -4.57
N HIS A 134 -12.72 -11.43 -5.52
CA HIS A 134 -13.83 -10.64 -6.06
C HIS A 134 -14.75 -11.46 -6.98
N LYS A 135 -14.20 -12.37 -7.78
CA LYS A 135 -14.99 -13.32 -8.57
C LYS A 135 -15.82 -14.23 -7.67
N ILE A 136 -15.23 -14.74 -6.59
CA ILE A 136 -15.95 -15.55 -5.58
C ILE A 136 -17.04 -14.73 -4.91
N LYS A 137 -16.75 -13.48 -4.53
CA LYS A 137 -17.76 -12.57 -3.99
C LYS A 137 -18.92 -12.33 -4.96
N GLU A 138 -18.64 -12.27 -6.26
CA GLU A 138 -19.67 -12.16 -7.30
C GLU A 138 -20.52 -13.42 -7.42
N MET A 139 -19.91 -14.61 -7.38
CA MET A 139 -20.63 -15.89 -7.40
C MET A 139 -21.53 -16.09 -6.19
N VAL A 140 -21.05 -15.73 -4.99
CA VAL A 140 -21.82 -15.83 -3.74
C VAL A 140 -22.95 -14.80 -3.70
N GLY A 141 -22.83 -13.72 -4.46
CA GLY A 141 -23.78 -12.61 -4.45
C GLY A 141 -23.61 -11.70 -3.24
N GLN A 142 -24.58 -10.80 -3.06
CA GLN A 142 -24.48 -9.78 -2.03
C GLN A 142 -24.78 -10.39 -0.67
N THR A 143 -23.79 -10.40 0.22
CA THR A 143 -23.98 -10.83 1.60
C THR A 143 -24.36 -9.64 2.50
N GLN A 144 -25.07 -9.93 3.59
CA GLN A 144 -25.35 -8.92 4.61
C GLN A 144 -24.05 -8.59 5.36
N THR A 145 -23.54 -7.39 5.18
CA THR A 145 -22.28 -6.94 5.81
C THR A 145 -22.49 -6.12 7.08
N ASP A 146 -23.71 -5.64 7.33
CA ASP A 146 -24.02 -4.73 8.44
C ASP A 146 -25.45 -4.96 8.95
N SER A 147 -25.77 -4.39 10.10
CA SER A 147 -27.10 -4.37 10.72
C SER A 147 -28.17 -3.66 9.86
N LYS A 148 -27.77 -3.00 8.77
CA LYS A 148 -28.64 -2.28 7.82
C LYS A 148 -29.49 -3.16 6.91
N GLY A 149 -29.27 -4.48 6.92
CA GLY A 149 -30.04 -5.45 6.12
C GLY A 149 -29.55 -5.63 4.68
N LEU A 150 -30.11 -6.64 4.01
CA LEU A 150 -29.78 -7.00 2.63
C LEU A 150 -30.32 -5.94 1.64
N GLY A 151 -29.51 -5.54 0.65
CA GLY A 151 -29.90 -4.55 -0.36
C GLY A 151 -29.67 -3.08 0.01
N SER A 152 -29.19 -2.78 1.24
CA SER A 152 -28.85 -1.41 1.65
C SER A 152 -27.63 -0.83 0.92
N SER A 153 -26.73 -1.69 0.41
CA SER A 153 -25.54 -1.27 -0.34
C SER A 153 -25.64 -1.68 -1.81
N THR A 154 -25.08 -0.86 -2.70
CA THR A 154 -24.93 -1.24 -4.10
C THR A 154 -23.66 -2.07 -4.27
N ALA A 155 -23.81 -3.31 -4.72
CA ALA A 155 -22.68 -4.19 -4.98
C ALA A 155 -21.97 -3.78 -6.28
N LYS A 156 -20.65 -3.61 -6.19
CA LYS A 156 -19.78 -3.47 -7.36
C LYS A 156 -19.32 -4.86 -7.77
N TRP A 157 -19.74 -5.29 -8.96
CA TRP A 157 -19.42 -6.61 -9.51
C TRP A 157 -18.17 -6.54 -10.38
N TRP A 158 -17.39 -7.63 -10.41
CA TRP A 158 -16.15 -7.68 -11.17
C TRP A 158 -16.42 -7.71 -12.67
N SER A 159 -17.44 -8.47 -13.10
CA SER A 159 -17.87 -8.56 -14.50
C SER A 159 -18.27 -7.20 -15.10
N LYS A 160 -18.92 -6.34 -14.29
CA LYS A 160 -19.41 -5.02 -14.72
C LYS A 160 -18.39 -3.90 -14.58
N ALA A 161 -17.24 -4.16 -13.97
CA ALA A 161 -16.22 -3.15 -13.75
C ALA A 161 -15.29 -3.04 -14.97
N GLU A 162 -14.90 -1.82 -15.32
CA GLU A 162 -14.00 -1.55 -16.45
C GLU A 162 -12.80 -0.70 -16.02
N GLY A 163 -11.64 -1.01 -16.62
CA GLY A 163 -10.36 -0.30 -16.48
C GLY A 163 -10.06 0.19 -15.06
N LYS A 164 -10.19 1.50 -14.83
CA LYS A 164 -9.93 2.14 -13.53
C LYS A 164 -10.73 1.52 -12.38
N GLN A 165 -11.99 1.14 -12.61
CA GLN A 165 -12.82 0.56 -11.55
C GLN A 165 -12.31 -0.81 -11.10
N LYS A 166 -11.83 -1.64 -12.03
CA LYS A 166 -11.17 -2.91 -11.71
C LYS A 166 -9.91 -2.68 -10.87
N ARG A 167 -9.07 -1.74 -11.30
CA ARG A 167 -7.85 -1.34 -10.57
C ARG A 167 -8.14 -0.87 -9.15
N ASP A 168 -9.11 0.02 -8.97
CA ASP A 168 -9.48 0.52 -7.66
C ASP A 168 -10.05 -0.59 -6.76
N THR A 169 -10.79 -1.54 -7.35
CA THR A 169 -11.37 -2.68 -6.64
C THR A 169 -10.31 -3.67 -6.13
N VAL A 170 -9.29 -3.95 -6.94
CA VAL A 170 -8.11 -4.75 -6.55
C VAL A 170 -7.30 -4.02 -5.49
N ASN A 171 -6.95 -2.75 -5.72
CA ASN A 171 -6.16 -1.96 -4.78
C ASN A 171 -6.84 -1.87 -3.40
N ASN A 172 -8.15 -1.60 -3.36
CA ASN A 172 -8.89 -1.56 -2.10
C ASN A 172 -8.90 -2.91 -1.38
N LYS A 173 -8.93 -4.04 -2.11
CA LYS A 173 -8.85 -5.37 -1.50
C LYS A 173 -7.48 -5.62 -0.87
N ILE A 174 -6.40 -5.20 -1.54
CA ILE A 174 -5.04 -5.27 -0.99
C ILE A 174 -4.93 -4.45 0.29
N ARG A 175 -5.46 -3.21 0.29
CA ARG A 175 -5.50 -2.36 1.50
C ARG A 175 -6.24 -3.03 2.66
N LEU A 176 -7.41 -3.61 2.39
CA LEU A 176 -8.20 -4.32 3.40
C LEU A 176 -7.48 -5.55 3.96
N ASN A 177 -6.77 -6.29 3.11
CA ASN A 177 -5.98 -7.45 3.54
C ASN A 177 -4.83 -7.01 4.47
N GLU A 178 -4.14 -5.91 4.18
CA GLU A 178 -3.11 -5.36 5.07
C GLU A 178 -3.72 -4.85 6.39
N ASP A 179 -4.81 -4.08 6.34
CA ASP A 179 -5.56 -3.62 7.52
C ASP A 179 -5.96 -4.79 8.45
N SER A 180 -6.38 -5.92 7.87
CA SER A 180 -6.74 -7.12 8.64
C SER A 180 -5.55 -7.76 9.34
N ARG A 181 -4.35 -7.67 8.75
CA ARG A 181 -3.10 -8.22 9.28
C ARG A 181 -2.63 -7.46 10.52
N PHE A 182 -2.98 -6.18 10.65
CA PHE A 182 -2.68 -5.37 11.84
C PHE A 182 -3.69 -5.54 12.98
N LYS A 183 -4.82 -6.22 12.75
CA LYS A 183 -5.90 -6.42 13.74
C LYS A 183 -5.85 -7.77 14.47
N GLY A 184 -5.13 -8.76 13.92
CA GLY A 184 -4.87 -10.06 14.56
C GLY A 184 -3.65 -9.99 15.45
#